data_AF-A0A1H3TGG1-F1
#
_entry.id   AF-A0A1H3TGG1-F1
#
_cell.length_a   1.000
_cell.length_b   1.000
_cell.length_c   1.000
_cell.angle_alpha   90.00
_cell.angle_beta   90.00
_cell.angle_gamma   90.00
#
_symmetry.space_group_name_H-M   'P 1'
#
loop_
_entity.id
_entity.type
_entity.pdbx_description
1 polymer ?
#
loop_
_entity_poly.entity_id
_entity_poly.type
_entity_poly.pdbx_seq_one_letter_code
_entity_poly.pdbx_strand_id
1 'polypeptide(L)'
;MSVATIQIGLTAWSAPNPFGEPTAFVLVHPISGDDDGTFAGAVANLGMRRLDADGDILPIGTDTLYASLRAMRVELCGPDGVWLSHPVIDDWTANAIGRRYIVLAIGTAPLAGDADAAAISAYLADRANVHAALVKIRVRFDRS
;
A
#
# COMPACT_ATOMS: atom_id res chain seq x y z
N MET A 1 12.01 -23.32 16.89
CA MET A 1 12.25 -22.33 15.82
C MET A 1 11.39 -21.14 16.12
N SER A 2 11.99 -19.99 16.45
CA SER A 2 11.24 -18.74 16.62
C SER A 2 10.95 -18.19 15.24
N VAL A 3 9.68 -18.05 14.88
CA VAL A 3 9.27 -17.34 13.67
C VAL A 3 9.71 -15.89 13.87
N ALA A 4 10.64 -15.40 13.04
CA ALA A 4 11.03 -14.00 13.09
C ALA A 4 9.78 -13.15 12.79
N THR A 5 9.32 -12.37 13.75
CA THR A 5 8.22 -11.43 13.52
C THR A 5 8.76 -10.32 12.63
N ILE A 6 8.41 -10.35 11.34
CA ILE A 6 8.77 -9.29 10.40
C ILE A 6 8.11 -7.99 10.87
N GLN A 7 8.91 -6.96 11.15
CA GLN A 7 8.40 -5.63 11.44
C GLN A 7 8.03 -4.93 10.14
N ILE A 8 6.77 -4.50 10.03
CA ILE A 8 6.21 -3.88 8.83
C ILE A 8 6.09 -2.37 9.07
N GLY A 9 6.60 -1.58 8.13
CA GLY A 9 6.43 -0.15 8.04
C GLY A 9 5.26 0.18 7.12
N LEU A 10 4.44 1.14 7.54
CA LEU A 10 3.35 1.67 6.75
C LEU A 10 3.44 3.19 6.72
N THR A 11 3.37 3.77 5.52
CA THR A 11 3.33 5.22 5.35
C THR A 11 2.21 5.58 4.39
N ALA A 12 1.36 6.52 4.80
CA ALA A 12 0.32 7.09 3.95
C ALA A 12 0.59 8.56 3.65
N TRP A 13 0.45 8.95 2.38
CA TRP A 13 0.60 10.35 1.94
C TRP A 13 -0.31 10.65 0.76
N SER A 14 -0.48 11.93 0.44
CA SER A 14 -1.16 12.38 -0.79
C SER A 14 -0.16 13.01 -1.74
N ALA A 15 -0.26 12.68 -3.02
CA ALA A 15 0.57 13.25 -4.09
C ALA A 15 -0.22 13.32 -5.41
N PRO A 16 0.14 14.18 -6.37
CA PRO A 16 -0.48 14.17 -7.69
C PRO A 16 -0.18 12.86 -8.43
N ASN A 17 -1.18 12.30 -9.12
CA ASN A 17 -0.97 11.24 -10.11
C ASN A 17 -0.37 11.83 -11.41
N PRO A 18 -0.07 11.01 -12.45
CA PRO A 18 0.44 11.50 -13.73
C PRO A 18 -0.45 12.54 -14.45
N PHE A 19 -1.71 12.69 -14.04
CA PHE A 19 -2.65 13.67 -14.58
C PHE A 19 -2.73 14.96 -13.72
N GLY A 20 -1.82 15.14 -12.75
CA GLY A 20 -1.75 16.33 -11.88
C GLY A 20 -2.77 16.32 -10.74
N GLU A 21 -3.33 15.16 -10.46
CA GLU A 21 -4.62 15.02 -9.81
C GLU A 21 -4.37 14.40 -8.41
N PRO A 22 -4.74 15.06 -7.27
CA PRO A 22 -4.40 14.58 -5.92
C PRO A 22 -4.88 13.15 -5.64
N THR A 23 -3.97 12.28 -5.22
CA THR A 23 -4.21 10.84 -5.06
C THR A 23 -3.65 10.36 -3.73
N ALA A 24 -4.37 9.45 -3.09
CA ALA A 24 -3.99 8.80 -1.86
C ALA A 24 -3.06 7.60 -2.10
N PHE A 25 -1.92 7.59 -1.41
CA PHE A 25 -0.91 6.52 -1.50
C PHE A 25 -0.72 5.83 -0.15
N VAL A 26 -0.39 4.55 -0.19
CA VAL A 26 0.12 3.76 0.94
C VAL A 26 1.36 3.01 0.48
N LEU A 27 2.45 3.12 1.23
CA LEU A 27 3.63 2.26 1.10
C LEU A 27 3.64 1.27 2.25
N VAL A 28 3.88 0.00 1.92
CA VAL A 28 4.14 -1.07 2.88
C VAL A 28 5.55 -1.61 2.61
N HIS A 29 6.37 -1.76 3.64
CA HIS A 29 7.76 -2.22 3.50
C HIS A 29 8.23 -2.95 4.77
N PRO A 30 9.28 -3.78 4.69
CA PRO A 30 9.96 -4.27 5.88
C PRO A 30 10.74 -3.14 6.57
N ILE A 31 10.72 -3.11 7.91
CA ILE A 31 11.50 -2.16 8.73
C ILE A 31 12.92 -2.69 8.96
N SER A 32 13.05 -3.99 9.22
CA SER A 32 14.31 -4.63 9.55
C SER A 32 14.28 -6.11 9.13
N GLY A 33 15.48 -6.67 8.95
CA GLY A 33 15.69 -8.08 8.59
C GLY A 33 15.68 -8.34 7.09
N ASP A 34 16.19 -9.53 6.72
CA ASP A 34 15.93 -10.08 5.40
C ASP A 34 14.46 -10.51 5.35
N ASP A 35 13.72 -9.99 4.36
CA ASP A 35 12.40 -10.54 4.02
C ASP A 35 12.62 -12.01 3.64
N ASP A 36 12.01 -12.94 4.37
CA ASP A 36 12.07 -14.38 4.08
C ASP A 36 11.26 -14.78 2.83
N GLY A 37 10.99 -13.80 1.96
CA GLY A 37 10.08 -13.88 0.81
C GLY A 37 8.63 -13.58 1.16
N THR A 38 8.30 -13.13 2.37
CA THR A 38 6.93 -12.75 2.75
C THR A 38 6.40 -11.62 1.87
N PHE A 39 7.16 -10.54 1.65
CA PHE A 39 6.71 -9.43 0.80
C PHE A 39 6.70 -9.82 -0.68
N ALA A 40 7.70 -10.57 -1.14
CA ALA A 40 7.70 -11.12 -2.49
C ALA A 40 6.47 -12.04 -2.74
N GLY A 41 6.11 -12.86 -1.76
CA GLY A 41 4.93 -13.72 -1.79
C GLY A 41 3.63 -12.90 -1.77
N ALA A 42 3.54 -11.86 -0.96
CA ALA A 42 2.40 -10.94 -0.95
C ALA A 42 2.21 -10.26 -2.32
N VAL A 43 3.28 -9.73 -2.91
CA VAL A 43 3.28 -9.14 -4.26
C VAL A 43 2.78 -10.14 -5.30
N ALA A 44 3.28 -11.38 -5.27
CA ALA A 44 2.87 -12.43 -6.20
C ALA A 44 1.39 -12.80 -6.04
N ASN A 45 0.92 -12.96 -4.80
CA ASN A 45 -0.48 -13.29 -4.49
C ASN A 45 -1.44 -12.17 -4.92
N LEU A 46 -1.01 -10.91 -4.81
CA LEU A 46 -1.78 -9.76 -5.25
C LEU A 46 -1.69 -9.52 -6.77
N GLY A 47 -0.81 -10.23 -7.48
CA GLY A 47 -0.58 -10.03 -8.91
C GLY A 47 0.02 -8.66 -9.25
N MET A 48 0.73 -8.05 -8.29
CA MET A 48 1.32 -6.72 -8.46
C MET A 48 2.52 -6.76 -9.39
N ARG A 49 2.71 -5.69 -10.15
CA ARG A 49 3.85 -5.52 -11.06
C ARG A 49 4.86 -4.53 -10.48
N ARG A 50 6.12 -4.69 -10.85
CA ARG A 50 7.20 -3.74 -10.51
C ARG A 50 6.94 -2.39 -11.15
N LEU A 51 7.41 -1.33 -10.50
CA LEU A 51 7.34 0.04 -11.04
C LEU A 51 8.29 0.27 -12.23
N ASP A 52 9.31 -0.57 -12.45
CA ASP A 52 10.22 -0.50 -13.60
C ASP A 52 9.71 -1.25 -14.84
N ALA A 53 8.72 -2.11 -14.68
CA ALA A 53 8.12 -2.80 -15.80
C ALA A 53 7.31 -1.78 -16.58
N ASP A 54 7.87 -1.27 -17.69
CA ASP A 54 7.20 -0.36 -18.63
C ASP A 54 5.72 -0.76 -18.79
N GLY A 55 4.82 0.01 -18.17
CA GLY A 55 3.42 -0.38 -18.06
C GLY A 55 2.63 0.40 -17.04
N ASP A 56 1.31 0.32 -17.20
CA ASP A 56 0.34 0.96 -16.32
C ASP A 56 0.33 0.30 -14.93
N ILE A 57 0.09 1.11 -13.88
CA ILE A 57 -0.27 0.59 -12.56
C ILE A 57 -1.68 0.01 -12.66
N LEU A 58 -1.78 -1.31 -12.59
CA LEU A 58 -3.04 -2.02 -12.80
C LEU A 58 -3.86 -2.13 -11.50
N PRO A 59 -5.20 -2.18 -11.60
CA PRO A 59 -6.03 -2.43 -10.44
C PRO A 59 -5.96 -3.89 -9.97
N ILE A 60 -5.88 -4.08 -8.65
CA ILE A 60 -6.11 -5.38 -8.01
C ILE A 60 -7.63 -5.66 -8.02
N GLY A 61 -8.00 -6.91 -8.31
CA GLY A 61 -9.39 -7.36 -8.22
C GLY A 61 -9.93 -7.22 -6.79
N THR A 62 -11.15 -6.73 -6.63
CA THR A 62 -11.75 -6.48 -5.30
C THR A 62 -11.98 -7.74 -4.47
N ASP A 63 -12.01 -8.90 -5.12
CA ASP A 63 -12.11 -10.19 -4.45
C ASP A 63 -10.76 -10.63 -3.85
N THR A 64 -9.67 -10.02 -4.31
CA THR A 64 -8.30 -10.23 -3.82
C THR A 64 -7.93 -9.20 -2.75
N LEU A 65 -8.17 -7.91 -3.03
CA LEU A 65 -7.87 -6.83 -2.09
C LEU A 65 -8.74 -5.61 -2.34
N TYR A 66 -9.23 -4.98 -1.28
CA TYR A 66 -9.88 -3.68 -1.33
C TYR A 66 -9.53 -2.82 -0.12
N ALA A 67 -9.68 -1.51 -0.26
CA ALA A 67 -9.51 -0.55 0.83
C ALA A 67 -10.86 -0.22 1.46
N SER A 68 -10.94 -0.27 2.79
CA SER A 68 -12.09 0.20 3.58
C SER A 68 -11.66 1.42 4.40
N LEU A 69 -12.50 2.44 4.43
CA LEU A 69 -12.25 3.66 5.18
C LEU A 69 -13.14 3.68 6.42
N ARG A 70 -12.52 3.71 7.61
CA ARG A 70 -13.23 3.68 8.90
C ARG A 70 -12.57 4.62 9.89
N ALA A 71 -13.33 5.60 10.42
CA ALA A 71 -12.91 6.45 11.53
C ALA A 71 -11.45 6.94 11.44
N MET A 72 -11.09 7.60 10.32
CA MET A 72 -9.72 8.09 10.08
C MET A 72 -8.64 7.01 9.96
N ARG A 73 -9.04 5.82 9.48
CA ARG A 73 -8.14 4.73 9.16
C ARG A 73 -8.46 4.16 7.78
N VAL A 74 -7.41 3.72 7.10
CA VAL A 74 -7.53 2.81 5.96
C VAL A 74 -7.26 1.39 6.43
N GLU A 75 -8.15 0.48 6.07
CA GLU A 75 -7.97 -0.96 6.22
C GLU A 75 -7.83 -1.58 4.83
N LEU A 76 -6.76 -2.35 4.62
CA LEU A 76 -6.60 -3.19 3.45
C LEU A 76 -7.15 -4.56 3.78
N CYS A 77 -8.20 -4.96 3.07
CA CYS A 77 -8.98 -6.16 3.37
C CYS A 77 -8.86 -7.17 2.23
N GLY A 78 -8.50 -8.41 2.57
CA GLY A 78 -8.53 -9.56 1.67
C GLY A 78 -9.70 -10.50 1.98
N PRO A 79 -9.73 -11.70 1.35
CA PRO A 79 -10.74 -12.73 1.60
C PRO A 79 -10.85 -13.14 3.07
N ASP A 80 -9.70 -13.23 3.76
CA ASP A 80 -9.60 -13.74 5.13
C ASP A 80 -9.78 -12.67 6.21
N GLY A 81 -10.06 -11.42 5.81
CA GLY A 81 -10.29 -10.30 6.74
C GLY A 81 -9.37 -9.11 6.50
N VAL A 82 -9.08 -8.36 7.57
CA VAL A 82 -8.20 -7.18 7.50
C VAL A 82 -6.75 -7.66 7.46
N TRP A 83 -6.05 -7.33 6.37
CA TRP A 83 -4.62 -7.59 6.24
C TRP A 83 -3.79 -6.52 6.96
N LEU A 84 -4.08 -5.24 6.70
CA LEU A 84 -3.36 -4.11 7.28
C LEU A 84 -4.33 -3.00 7.68
N SER A 85 -3.99 -2.25 8.72
CA SER A 85 -4.77 -1.09 9.18
C SER A 85 -3.84 0.05 9.56
N HIS A 86 -4.07 1.24 9.01
CA HIS A 86 -3.21 2.41 9.20
C HIS A 86 -4.04 3.68 9.45
N PRO A 87 -3.68 4.52 10.43
CA PRO A 87 -4.31 5.83 10.60
C PRO A 87 -4.00 6.74 9.40
N VAL A 88 -4.96 7.58 9.02
CA VAL A 88 -4.84 8.53 7.92
C VAL A 88 -5.45 9.88 8.31
N ILE A 89 -5.12 10.92 7.55
CA ILE A 89 -5.64 12.28 7.75
C ILE A 89 -6.83 12.58 6.82
N ASP A 90 -7.53 13.69 7.08
CA ASP A 90 -8.78 14.04 6.39
C ASP A 90 -8.53 14.23 4.90
N ASP A 91 -7.50 15.00 4.54
CA ASP A 91 -7.12 15.27 3.15
C ASP A 91 -6.82 13.98 2.38
N TRP A 92 -6.13 13.04 3.01
CA TRP A 92 -5.86 11.73 2.42
C TRP A 92 -7.15 10.96 2.16
N THR A 93 -8.07 10.97 3.14
CA THR A 93 -9.36 10.29 3.06
C THR A 93 -10.23 10.89 1.95
N ALA A 94 -10.27 12.22 1.84
CA ALA A 94 -10.97 12.94 0.78
C ALA A 94 -10.42 12.60 -0.61
N ASN A 95 -9.09 12.55 -0.77
CA ASN A 95 -8.44 12.18 -2.03
C ASN A 95 -8.77 10.74 -2.43
N ALA A 96 -8.71 9.81 -1.47
CA ALA A 96 -9.09 8.42 -1.68
C ALA A 96 -10.54 8.31 -2.17
N ILE A 97 -11.50 8.92 -1.45
CA ILE A 97 -12.93 8.91 -1.80
C ILE A 97 -13.18 9.54 -3.17
N GLY A 98 -12.57 10.69 -3.44
CA GLY A 98 -12.73 11.41 -4.71
C GLY A 98 -12.30 10.59 -5.92
N ARG A 99 -11.29 9.73 -5.75
CA ARG A 99 -10.79 8.83 -6.80
C ARG A 99 -11.39 7.44 -6.79
N ARG A 100 -12.03 7.03 -5.70
CA ARG A 100 -12.57 5.68 -5.48
C ARG A 100 -11.50 4.58 -5.52
N TYR A 101 -10.23 4.96 -5.41
CA TYR A 101 -9.08 4.06 -5.29
C TYR A 101 -7.98 4.73 -4.48
N ILE A 102 -7.04 3.90 -4.00
CA ILE A 102 -5.73 4.33 -3.51
C ILE A 102 -4.64 3.65 -4.33
N VAL A 103 -3.44 4.23 -4.34
CA VAL A 103 -2.26 3.55 -4.85
C VAL A 103 -1.60 2.81 -3.70
N LEU A 104 -1.48 1.49 -3.82
CA LEU A 104 -0.70 0.67 -2.90
C LEU A 104 0.67 0.40 -3.53
N ALA A 105 1.73 0.75 -2.83
CA ALA A 105 3.09 0.36 -3.12
C ALA A 105 3.56 -0.67 -2.08
N ILE A 106 4.23 -1.72 -2.54
CA ILE A 106 4.90 -2.70 -1.69
C ILE A 106 6.38 -2.70 -2.03
N GLY A 107 7.18 -2.38 -1.03
CA GLY A 107 8.62 -2.49 -1.06
C GLY A 107 9.10 -3.83 -0.54
N THR A 108 10.08 -4.45 -1.20
CA THR A 108 10.68 -5.72 -0.78
C THR A 108 12.02 -5.56 -0.06
N ALA A 109 12.58 -4.35 -0.05
CA ALA A 109 13.83 -4.03 0.65
C ALA A 109 13.56 -3.31 1.99
N PRO A 110 14.42 -3.45 3.02
CA PRO A 110 14.23 -2.73 4.27
C PRO A 110 14.27 -1.21 4.12
N LEU A 111 13.38 -0.51 4.84
CA LEU A 111 13.39 0.94 5.01
C LEU A 111 13.09 1.26 6.48
N ALA A 112 13.84 2.19 7.07
CA ALA A 112 13.66 2.58 8.47
C ALA A 112 12.21 3.00 8.76
N GLY A 113 11.66 2.60 9.91
CA GLY A 113 10.26 2.89 10.26
C GLY A 113 9.95 4.37 10.48
N ASP A 114 10.98 5.18 10.71
CA ASP A 114 10.94 6.64 10.85
C ASP A 114 11.53 7.37 9.63
N ALA A 115 11.60 6.68 8.47
CA ALA A 115 12.09 7.27 7.23
C ALA A 115 11.35 8.58 6.89
N ASP A 116 12.13 9.61 6.60
CA ASP A 116 11.59 10.91 6.18
C ASP A 116 11.14 10.89 4.70
N ALA A 117 10.57 12.01 4.25
CA ALA A 117 10.08 12.13 2.87
C ALA A 117 11.19 11.95 1.83
N ALA A 118 12.44 12.34 2.12
CA ALA A 118 13.56 12.19 1.20
C ALA A 118 13.98 10.72 1.09
N ALA A 119 14.05 9.99 2.20
CA ALA A 119 14.32 8.57 2.26
C ALA A 119 13.22 7.78 1.54
N ILE A 120 11.94 8.09 1.78
CA ILE A 120 10.80 7.48 1.08
C ILE A 120 10.90 7.76 -0.43
N SER A 121 11.19 9.00 -0.83
CA SER A 121 11.33 9.34 -2.25
C SER A 121 12.48 8.58 -2.91
N ALA A 122 13.63 8.43 -2.25
CA ALA A 122 14.76 7.66 -2.74
C ALA A 122 14.41 6.16 -2.84
N TYR A 123 13.68 5.65 -1.86
CA TYR A 123 13.19 4.28 -1.83
C TYR A 123 12.24 3.97 -2.99
N LEU A 124 11.26 4.86 -3.24
CA LEU A 124 10.33 4.72 -4.38
C LEU A 124 11.02 4.88 -5.74
N ALA A 125 12.20 5.53 -5.79
CA ALA A 125 13.00 5.64 -7.00
C ALA A 125 13.73 4.32 -7.34
N ASP A 126 13.92 3.42 -6.37
CA ASP A 126 14.45 2.07 -6.60
C ASP A 126 13.36 1.14 -7.12
N ARG A 127 13.06 1.29 -8.41
CA ARG A 127 11.94 0.63 -9.09
C ARG A 127 12.04 -0.91 -9.14
N ALA A 128 13.24 -1.48 -8.93
CA ALA A 128 13.44 -2.92 -8.94
C ALA A 128 12.84 -3.62 -7.70
N ASN A 129 12.72 -2.88 -6.60
CA ASN A 129 12.28 -3.38 -5.30
C ASN A 129 10.89 -2.89 -4.89
N VAL A 130 10.23 -2.11 -5.76
CA VAL A 130 8.91 -1.53 -5.48
C VAL A 130 7.89 -1.98 -6.51
N HIS A 131 6.79 -2.53 -6.01
CA HIS A 131 5.65 -2.98 -6.80
C HIS A 131 4.44 -2.11 -6.48
N ALA A 132 3.64 -1.75 -7.47
CA ALA A 132 2.48 -0.89 -7.25
C ALA A 132 1.22 -1.41 -7.93
N ALA A 133 0.07 -1.09 -7.34
CA ALA A 133 -1.23 -1.38 -7.90
C ALA A 133 -2.30 -0.39 -7.41
N LEU A 134 -3.40 -0.29 -8.15
CA LEU A 134 -4.58 0.45 -7.71
C LEU A 134 -5.46 -0.46 -6.84
N VAL A 135 -5.82 -0.01 -5.66
CA VAL A 135 -6.73 -0.72 -4.76
C VAL A 135 -8.05 0.05 -4.69
N LYS A 136 -9.15 -0.58 -5.11
CA LYS A 136 -10.47 0.04 -5.09
C LYS A 136 -10.97 0.22 -3.66
N ILE A 137 -11.69 1.31 -3.43
CA ILE A 137 -12.35 1.56 -2.16
C ILE A 137 -13.70 0.86 -2.13
N ARG A 138 -14.01 0.14 -1.06
CA ARG A 138 -15.36 -0.33 -0.75
C ARG A 138 -15.82 0.29 0.56
N VAL A 139 -16.99 0.90 0.51
CA VAL A 139 -17.70 1.31 1.72
C VAL A 139 -18.37 0.06 2.30
N ARG A 140 -17.90 -0.40 3.46
CA ARG A 140 -18.64 -1.37 4.26
C ARG A 140 -19.75 -0.62 4.98
N PHE A 141 -20.99 -0.88 4.60
CA PHE A 141 -22.12 -0.56 5.44
C PHE A 141 -22.16 -1.61 6.54
N ASP A 142 -21.91 -1.19 7.79
CA ASP A 142 -22.26 -2.04 8.92
C ASP A 142 -23.77 -2.27 8.87
N ARG A 143 -24.18 -3.53 8.71
CA ARG A 143 -25.55 -3.90 9.06
C ARG A 143 -25.60 -3.90 10.58
N SER A 144 -26.03 -2.77 11.14
CA SER A 144 -26.52 -2.64 12.51
C SER A 144 -27.69 -3.59 12.75
#